data_AF-K2CA69-F1
#
_entry.id   AF-K2CA69-F1
#
_cell.length_a   1.000
_cell.length_b   1.000
_cell.length_c   1.000
_cell.angle_alpha   90.00
_cell.angle_beta   90.00
_cell.angle_gamma   90.00
#
_symmetry.space_group_name_H-M   'P 1'
#
loop_
_entity.id
_entity.type
_entity.pdbx_description
1 polymer ?
#
loop_
_entity_poly.entity_id
_entity_poly.type
_entity_poly.pdbx_seq_one_letter_code
_entity_poly.pdbx_strand_id
1 'polypeptide(L)' 'MQALVVGYGSIGKRHAYILQSLGCQVVLVTSQQVAEFTCYASIVEALRNESIQYVIIANPTALHYEALLLL' A
#
# COMPACT_ATOMS: atom_id res chain seq x y z
N MET A 1 4.16 -13.07 -4.12
CA MET A 1 2.87 -12.43 -3.82
C MET A 1 3.05 -10.93 -3.86
N GLN A 2 2.12 -10.20 -4.46
CA GLN A 2 2.17 -8.73 -4.52
C GLN A 2 1.18 -8.10 -3.54
N ALA A 3 1.70 -7.23 -2.68
CA ALA A 3 0.95 -6.59 -1.62
C ALA A 3 0.90 -5.07 -1.82
N LEU A 4 -0.29 -4.50 -1.64
CA LEU A 4 -0.52 -3.06 -1.61
C LEU A 4 -0.62 -2.58 -0.16
N VAL A 5 0.12 -1.52 0.19
CA VAL A 5 -0.05 -0.82 1.46
C VAL A 5 -0.58 0.59 1.20
N VAL A 6 -1.78 0.86 1.68
CA VAL A 6 -2.44 2.17 1.59
C VAL A 6 -2.07 3.01 2.81
N GLY A 7 -1.32 4.08 2.61
CA GLY A 7 -0.77 4.92 3.66
C GLY A 7 0.61 4.48 4.11
N TYR A 8 1.52 5.44 4.28
CA TYR A 8 2.92 5.20 4.69
C TYR A 8 3.29 5.95 5.97
N GLY A 9 2.42 5.85 6.99
CA GLY A 9 2.70 6.24 8.37
C GLY A 9 3.49 5.17 9.13
N SER A 10 3.57 5.27 10.46
CA SER A 10 4.30 4.30 11.30
C SER A 10 3.84 2.84 11.09
N ILE A 11 2.53 2.61 10.99
CA ILE A 11 1.93 1.28 10.77
C ILE A 11 2.21 0.78 9.35
N GLY A 12 1.87 1.57 8.32
CA GLY A 12 2.10 1.22 6.93
C GLY A 12 3.58 0.93 6.63
N LYS A 13 4.49 1.76 7.15
CA LYS A 13 5.94 1.57 7.04
C LYS A 13 6.39 0.24 7.63
N ARG A 14 5.94 -0.08 8.85
CA ARG A 14 6.27 -1.36 9.50
C ARG A 14 5.81 -2.55 8.67
N HIS A 15 4.58 -2.51 8.15
CA HIS A 15 4.06 -3.60 7.33
C HIS A 15 4.79 -3.73 5.98
N ALA A 16 5.15 -2.62 5.33
CA ALA A 16 5.90 -2.65 4.08
C ALA A 16 7.24 -3.38 4.24
N TYR A 17 8.02 -3.07 5.28
CA TYR A 17 9.30 -3.75 5.54
C TYR A 17 9.14 -5.21 5.97
N ILE A 18 8.12 -5.56 6.76
CA ILE A 18 7.86 -6.95 7.14
C ILE A 18 7.48 -7.78 5.90
N LEU A 19 6.59 -7.26 5.04
CA LEU A 19 6.20 -7.95 3.82
C LEU A 19 7.38 -8.13 2.87
N GLN A 20 8.20 -7.08 2.72
CA GLN A 20 9.43 -7.17 1.93
C GLN A 20 10.41 -8.21 2.49
N SER A 21 10.61 -8.28 3.81
CA SER A 21 11.51 -9.27 4.42
C SER A 21 11.00 -10.72 4.30
N LEU A 22 9.69 -10.89 4.14
CA LEU A 22 9.05 -12.17 3.81
C LEU A 22 9.09 -12.52 2.31
N GLY A 23 9.75 -11.70 1.48
CA GLY A 23 9.88 -11.92 0.04
C GLY A 23 8.65 -11.50 -0.77
N CYS A 24 7.73 -10.71 -0.20
CA CYS A 24 6.62 -10.14 -0.95
C CYS A 24 7.08 -8.92 -1.75
N GLN A 25 6.51 -8.74 -2.94
CA GLN A 25 6.62 -7.49 -3.67
C GLN A 25 5.65 -6.49 -3.06
N VAL A 26 6.14 -5.31 -2.69
CA VAL A 26 5.34 -4.29 -1.99
C VAL A 26 5.26 -3.04 -2.85
N VAL A 27 4.03 -2.57 -3.04
CA VAL A 27 3.75 -1.26 -3.63
C VAL A 27 2.94 -0.42 -2.64
N LEU A 28 3.09 0.90 -2.72
CA LEU A 28 2.50 1.84 -1.78
C LEU A 28 1.52 2.77 -2.47
N VAL A 29 0.44 3.11 -1.77
CA VAL A 29 -0.36 4.31 -2.08
C VAL A 29 -0.07 5.34 -1.01
N THR A 30 0.63 6.41 -1.40
CA THR A 30 1.12 7.44 -0.49
C THR A 30 1.47 8.70 -1.26
N SER A 31 1.37 9.86 -0.62
CA SER A 31 1.87 11.13 -1.17
C SER A 31 3.38 11.30 -0.99
N GLN A 32 4.02 10.47 -0.17
CA GLN A 32 5.46 10.50 0.06
C GLN A 32 6.20 9.83 -1.11
N GLN A 33 7.37 10.37 -1.48
CA GLN A 33 8.30 9.68 -2.37
C GLN A 33 9.23 8.80 -1.53
N VAL A 34 9.17 7.48 -1.76
CA VAL A 34 9.94 6.49 -0.99
C VAL A 34 10.78 5.68 -1.97
N ALA A 35 12.09 5.93 -2.02
CA ALA A 35 12.98 5.41 -3.06
C ALA A 35 13.01 3.87 -3.12
N GLU A 36 12.75 3.21 -1.99
CA GLU A 36 12.80 1.75 -1.85
C GLU A 36 11.52 1.03 -2.32
N PHE A 37 10.44 1.77 -2.63
CA PHE A 37 9.15 1.18 -3.00
C PHE A 37 8.51 1.89 -4.19
N THR A 38 7.83 1.13 -5.05
CA THR A 38 6.94 1.71 -6.06
C THR A 38 5.78 2.42 -5.36
N CYS A 39 5.59 3.69 -5.67
CA CYS A 39 4.55 4.53 -5.07
C CYS A 39 3.53 4.97 -6.14
N TYR A 40 2.25 4.84 -5.82
CA TYR A 40 1.13 5.29 -6.64
C TYR A 40 0.37 6.44 -5.94
N ALA A 41 -0.24 7.31 -6.75
CA ALA A 41 -1.00 8.44 -6.22
C ALA A 41 -2.39 8.01 -5.71
N SER A 42 -2.91 6.86 -6.18
CA SER A 42 -4.22 6.36 -5.78
C SER A 42 -4.31 4.84 -5.78
N ILE A 43 -5.27 4.31 -5.01
CA ILE A 43 -5.61 2.88 -4.96
C ILE A 43 -5.96 2.35 -6.34
N VAL A 44 -6.84 3.07 -7.06
CA VAL A 44 -7.31 2.67 -8.40
C VAL A 44 -6.15 2.56 -9.40
N GLU A 45 -5.18 3.48 -9.34
CA GLU A 45 -4.00 3.43 -10.20
C GLU A 45 -3.13 2.21 -9.88
N ALA A 46 -2.88 1.92 -8.60
CA ALA A 46 -2.13 0.74 -8.20
C ALA A 46 -2.80 -0.56 -8.69
N LEU A 47 -4.11 -0.70 -8.49
CA LEU A 47 -4.87 -1.89 -8.91
C LEU A 47 -4.93 -2.08 -10.43
N ARG A 48 -4.83 -1.00 -11.21
CA ARG A 48 -4.79 -1.09 -12.68
C ARG A 48 -3.44 -1.54 -13.21
N ASN A 49 -2.36 -1.18 -12.53
CA ASN A 49 -0.99 -1.42 -13.00
C ASN A 49 -0.37 -2.69 -12.40
N GLU A 50 -0.90 -3.18 -11.27
CA GLU A 50 -0.29 -4.24 -10.49
C GLU A 50 -1.27 -5.38 -10.23
N SER A 51 -0.75 -6.61 -10.16
CA SER A 51 -1.51 -7.81 -9.82
C SER A 51 -1.62 -8.00 -8.31
N ILE A 52 -2.31 -7.08 -7.63
CA ILE A 52 -2.42 -7.06 -6.16
C ILE A 52 -3.21 -8.26 -5.64
N GLN A 53 -2.64 -8.98 -4.67
CA GLN A 53 -3.23 -10.18 -4.05
C GLN A 53 -3.55 -9.98 -2.57
N TYR A 54 -2.94 -8.97 -1.94
CA TYR A 54 -3.09 -8.69 -0.52
C TYR A 54 -3.03 -7.18 -0.29
N VAL A 55 -3.94 -6.65 0.54
CA VAL A 55 -4.04 -5.21 0.79
C VAL A 55 -3.99 -4.94 2.28
N ILE A 56 -3.18 -3.95 2.67
CA ILE A 56 -3.15 -3.39 4.01
C ILE A 56 -3.64 -1.95 3.93
N ILE A 57 -4.74 -1.66 4.63
CA ILE A 57 -5.25 -0.29 4.79
C ILE A 57 -4.68 0.28 6.09
N ALA A 58 -3.77 1.25 5.98
CA ALA A 58 -3.06 1.88 7.09
C ALA A 58 -2.99 3.41 6.97
N ASN A 59 -3.91 4.00 6.22
CA ASN A 59 -4.15 5.45 6.18
C ASN A 59 -4.96 5.88 7.44
N PRO A 60 -5.31 7.16 7.62
CA PRO A 60 -6.12 7.57 8.78
C PRO A 60 -7.42 6.76 8.89
N THR A 61 -7.78 6.30 10.09
CA THR A 61 -8.92 5.40 10.31
C THR A 61 -10.24 5.93 9.77
N ALA A 62 -10.46 7.25 9.83
CA ALA A 62 -11.64 7.90 9.27
C ALA A 62 -11.81 7.66 7.75
N LEU A 63 -10.72 7.35 7.04
CA LEU A 63 -10.69 7.10 5.60
C LEU A 63 -10.63 5.61 5.25
N HIS A 64 -10.67 4.70 6.22
CA HIS A 64 -10.59 3.26 5.95
C HIS A 64 -11.78 2.75 5.13
N TYR A 65 -12.99 3.24 5.44
CA TYR A 65 -14.19 2.85 4.71
C TYR A 65 -14.13 3.28 3.25
N GLU A 66 -13.74 4.53 3.00
CA GLU A 66 -13.53 5.05 1.65
C GLU A 66 -12.44 4.28 0.89
N ALA A 67 -11.32 3.98 1.55
CA ALA A 67 -10.26 3.16 0.96
C ALA A 67 -10.75 1.76 0.58
N LEU A 68 -11.58 1.12 1.43
CA LEU A 68 -12.15 -0.19 1.16
C LEU A 68 -13.09 -0.18 -0.05
N LEU A 69 -13.87 0.89 -0.26
CA LEU A 69 -14.75 1.03 -1.43
C LEU A 69 -13.99 1.19 -2.76
N LEU A 70 -12.69 1.50 -2.71
CA LEU A 70 -11.84 1.67 -3.89
C LEU A 70 -11.04 0.40 -4.25
N LEU A 71 -11.11 -0.64 -3.42
CA LEU A 71 -10.47 -1.95 -3.66
C LEU A 71 -11.35 -2.86 -4.52
#